data_AF-A0A9D9M9G0-F1
#
_entry.id   AF-A0A9D9M9G0-F1
#
_cell.length_a   1.000
_cell.length_b   1.000
_cell.length_c   1.000
_cell.angle_alpha   90.00
_cell.angle_beta   90.00
_cell.angle_gamma   90.00
#
_symmetry.space_group_name_H-M   'P 1'
#
loop_
_entity.id
_entity.type
_entity.pdbx_description
1 polymer ?
#
loop_
_entity_poly.entity_id
_entity_poly.type
_entity_poly.pdbx_seq_one_letter_code
_entity_poly.pdbx_strand_id
1 'polypeptide(L)'
;MFNSTGNNFGAGTIQFKDYQAENYVVLNAKFTYDPTNAAYQGVDTLEIYVPDLSINRSAVAGAILAFQDRYVYSSYTWNNDGGTAIKTWIKDKNTICLEKFTNFDDKGEITIFIQALYPMLNQPGNPIKGTRTRINMTQETRYLYWSSETFCVIFEHWVFLHMQFSSCSYSYRDQPWEAQMGDFPTDVNADVPFLGGSNQYNPSVNGYSLAHVENGVFTCQERMSGFDSTGYDPFIFAFLVRDGENNSE
;
A
#
# COMPACT_ATOMS: atom_id res chain seq x y z
N MET A 1 14.46 0.17 -10.51
CA MET A 1 13.51 1.30 -10.51
C MET A 1 13.31 1.76 -11.94
N PHE A 2 12.09 2.11 -12.34
CA PHE A 2 11.79 2.70 -13.65
C PHE A 2 10.62 3.68 -13.57
N ASN A 3 10.42 4.47 -14.63
CA ASN A 3 9.28 5.37 -14.77
C ASN A 3 8.29 4.83 -15.82
N SER A 4 7.01 5.07 -15.62
CA SER A 4 5.99 4.88 -16.65
C SER A 4 6.32 5.68 -17.91
N THR A 5 6.03 5.12 -19.08
CA THR A 5 6.14 5.81 -20.37
C THR A 5 4.87 6.60 -20.72
N GLY A 6 3.76 6.35 -19.99
CA GLY A 6 2.51 7.09 -20.10
C GLY A 6 1.37 6.41 -19.33
N ASN A 7 0.16 6.95 -19.42
CA ASN A 7 -1.06 6.33 -18.94
C ASN A 7 -2.29 6.87 -19.68
N ASN A 8 -3.42 6.16 -19.61
CA ASN A 8 -4.66 6.52 -20.31
C ASN A 8 -5.65 7.35 -19.47
N PHE A 9 -5.31 7.71 -18.23
CA PHE A 9 -6.24 8.32 -17.27
C PHE A 9 -5.80 9.70 -16.75
N GLY A 10 -4.71 10.24 -17.30
CA GLY A 10 -4.26 11.60 -17.03
C GLY A 10 -3.48 11.78 -15.72
N ALA A 11 -2.96 10.69 -15.14
CA ALA A 11 -1.98 10.81 -14.06
C ALA A 11 -0.64 11.35 -14.59
N GLY A 12 0.19 11.86 -13.67
CA GLY A 12 1.58 12.23 -13.98
C GLY A 12 2.46 11.02 -14.33
N THR A 13 3.77 11.25 -14.45
CA THR A 13 4.73 10.14 -14.55
C THR A 13 4.74 9.36 -13.24
N ILE A 14 4.57 8.05 -13.31
CA ILE A 14 4.54 7.15 -12.15
C ILE A 14 5.91 6.49 -12.03
N GLN A 15 6.54 6.63 -10.88
CA GLN A 15 7.79 5.95 -10.55
C GLN A 15 7.50 4.60 -9.88
N PHE A 16 8.17 3.56 -10.35
CA PHE A 16 8.11 2.21 -9.81
C PHE A 16 9.46 1.81 -9.23
N LYS A 17 9.47 1.45 -7.94
CA LYS A 17 10.52 0.61 -7.38
C LYS A 17 10.15 -0.84 -7.67
N ASP A 18 11.07 -1.60 -8.23
CA ASP A 18 10.77 -2.91 -8.79
C ASP A 18 11.86 -3.95 -8.49
N TYR A 19 11.42 -5.19 -8.40
CA TYR A 19 12.26 -6.37 -8.54
C TYR A 19 11.66 -7.29 -9.59
N GLN A 20 12.48 -7.75 -10.53
CA GLN A 20 12.04 -8.51 -11.70
C GLN A 20 12.75 -9.86 -11.76
N ALA A 21 11.98 -10.93 -11.65
CA ALA A 21 12.44 -12.30 -11.87
C ALA A 21 11.83 -12.85 -13.16
N GLU A 22 12.31 -14.01 -13.61
CA GLU A 22 11.81 -14.65 -14.84
C GLU A 22 10.30 -14.95 -14.80
N ASN A 23 9.75 -15.21 -13.61
CA ASN A 23 8.38 -15.71 -13.42
C ASN A 23 7.49 -14.85 -12.53
N TYR A 24 7.99 -13.74 -11.99
CA TYR A 24 7.19 -12.78 -11.23
C TYR A 24 7.88 -11.42 -11.19
N VAL A 25 7.07 -10.39 -10.93
CA VAL A 25 7.55 -9.03 -10.67
C VAL A 25 6.97 -8.56 -9.35
N VAL A 26 7.78 -7.86 -8.54
CA VAL A 26 7.31 -7.11 -7.37
C VAL A 26 7.40 -5.64 -7.68
N LEU A 27 6.30 -4.90 -7.54
CA LEU A 27 6.23 -3.47 -7.83
C LEU A 27 5.77 -2.67 -6.61
N ASN A 28 6.44 -1.55 -6.37
CA ASN A 28 6.03 -0.50 -5.46
C ASN A 28 5.87 0.83 -6.17
N ALA A 29 4.69 1.43 -6.07
CA ALA A 29 4.42 2.77 -6.57
C ALA A 29 3.37 3.47 -5.71
N LYS A 30 3.47 4.80 -5.64
CA LYS A 30 2.49 5.70 -5.05
C LYS A 30 2.26 6.84 -6.04
N PHE A 31 1.03 7.08 -6.44
CA PHE A 31 0.68 8.14 -7.37
C PHE A 31 -0.75 8.61 -7.17
N THR A 32 -1.08 9.77 -7.73
CA THR A 32 -2.43 10.34 -7.67
C THR A 32 -3.04 10.51 -9.06
N TYR A 33 -4.36 10.62 -9.10
CA TYR A 33 -5.11 11.04 -10.28
C TYR A 33 -6.34 11.85 -9.87
N ASP A 34 -6.82 12.68 -10.80
CA ASP A 34 -8.03 13.48 -10.65
C ASP A 34 -9.21 12.80 -11.38
N PRO A 35 -10.26 12.33 -10.66
CA PRO A 35 -11.44 11.73 -11.27
C PRO A 35 -12.25 12.65 -12.18
N THR A 36 -12.04 13.97 -12.11
CA THR A 36 -12.68 14.94 -13.00
C THR A 36 -12.00 15.03 -14.38
N ASN A 37 -10.84 14.40 -14.55
CA ASN A 37 -10.11 14.38 -15.80
C ASN A 37 -10.87 13.62 -16.89
N ALA A 38 -11.05 14.24 -18.06
CA ALA A 38 -11.74 13.63 -19.20
C ALA A 38 -11.09 12.31 -19.67
N ALA A 39 -9.75 12.18 -19.54
CA ALA A 39 -9.04 10.95 -19.86
C ALA A 39 -9.47 9.80 -18.93
N TYR A 40 -9.53 10.05 -17.62
CA TYR A 40 -10.06 9.10 -16.65
C TYR A 40 -11.53 8.74 -16.94
N GLN A 41 -12.36 9.74 -17.23
CA GLN A 41 -13.79 9.53 -17.48
C GLN A 41 -14.04 8.67 -18.73
N GLY A 42 -13.19 8.80 -19.75
CA GLY A 42 -13.33 8.11 -21.05
C GLY A 42 -12.86 6.66 -21.10
N VAL A 43 -12.35 6.09 -20.00
CA VAL A 43 -11.83 4.72 -19.96
C VAL A 43 -12.57 3.84 -18.95
N ASP A 44 -12.63 2.53 -19.20
CA ASP A 44 -13.21 1.53 -18.29
C ASP A 44 -12.15 0.80 -17.45
N THR A 45 -10.88 0.94 -17.82
CA THR A 45 -9.74 0.34 -17.13
C THR A 45 -8.58 1.34 -17.18
N LEU A 46 -7.94 1.54 -16.03
CA LEU A 46 -6.79 2.41 -15.93
C LEU A 46 -5.57 1.64 -16.42
N GLU A 47 -4.93 2.12 -17.48
CA GLU A 47 -3.75 1.51 -18.07
C GLU A 47 -2.54 2.43 -17.85
N ILE A 48 -1.48 1.85 -17.30
CA ILE A 48 -0.17 2.47 -17.15
C ILE A 48 0.77 1.79 -18.14
N TYR A 49 1.34 2.57 -19.04
CA TYR A 49 2.33 2.12 -19.99
C TYR A 49 3.71 2.18 -19.34
N VAL A 50 4.49 1.10 -19.49
CA VAL A 50 5.80 0.93 -18.84
C VAL A 50 6.82 0.38 -19.84
N PRO A 51 8.13 0.48 -19.56
CA PRO A 51 9.13 -0.31 -20.28
C PRO A 51 8.82 -1.81 -20.19
N ASP A 52 9.41 -2.60 -21.08
CA ASP A 52 9.23 -4.06 -21.08
C ASP A 52 9.59 -4.66 -19.71
N LEU A 53 8.59 -5.29 -19.08
CA LEU A 53 8.71 -6.11 -17.89
C LEU A 53 9.22 -7.51 -18.27
N SER A 54 9.85 -8.16 -17.30
CA SER A 54 10.35 -9.54 -17.39
C SER A 54 9.26 -10.59 -17.62
N ILE A 55 7.99 -10.28 -17.30
CA ILE A 55 6.86 -11.17 -17.50
C ILE A 55 5.87 -10.58 -18.51
N ASN A 56 5.27 -11.45 -19.33
CA ASN A 56 4.29 -11.03 -20.32
C ASN A 56 2.91 -10.76 -19.73
N ARG A 57 2.46 -11.51 -18.72
CA ARG A 57 1.10 -11.36 -18.17
C ARG A 57 1.07 -11.93 -16.78
N SER A 58 0.32 -11.31 -15.86
CA SER A 58 0.22 -11.77 -14.48
C SER A 58 -1.18 -12.26 -14.10
N ALA A 59 -1.26 -12.97 -12.97
CA ALA A 59 -2.50 -13.12 -12.24
C ALA A 59 -2.96 -11.75 -11.68
N VAL A 60 -4.21 -11.68 -11.23
CA VAL A 60 -4.74 -10.49 -10.55
C VAL A 60 -4.12 -10.39 -9.16
N ALA A 61 -3.61 -9.20 -8.84
CA ALA A 61 -3.16 -8.79 -7.52
C ALA A 61 -4.05 -7.64 -6.98
N GLY A 62 -3.76 -7.18 -5.76
CA GLY A 62 -4.45 -6.05 -5.13
C GLY A 62 -3.59 -4.79 -5.11
N ALA A 63 -4.23 -3.64 -5.31
CA ALA A 63 -3.69 -2.32 -5.01
C ALA A 63 -4.64 -1.62 -4.03
N ILE A 64 -4.13 -0.64 -3.28
CA ILE A 64 -4.95 0.19 -2.39
C ILE A 64 -5.24 1.51 -3.09
N LEU A 65 -6.51 1.92 -3.06
CA LEU A 65 -6.98 3.19 -3.55
C LEU A 65 -7.59 3.95 -2.36
N ALA A 66 -7.18 5.20 -2.17
CA ALA A 66 -7.55 6.02 -1.02
C ALA A 66 -7.88 7.46 -1.41
N PHE A 67 -8.70 8.12 -0.60
CA PHE A 67 -9.04 9.53 -0.71
C PHE A 67 -8.87 10.23 0.65
N GLN A 68 -8.75 11.55 0.60
CA GLN A 68 -8.76 12.38 1.80
C GLN A 68 -10.12 13.03 2.02
N ASP A 69 -10.61 13.00 3.26
CA ASP A 69 -11.87 13.64 3.65
C ASP A 69 -11.77 14.17 5.09
N ARG A 70 -11.53 15.48 5.20
CA ARG A 70 -11.16 16.15 6.45
C ARG A 70 -12.13 17.26 6.80
N TYR A 71 -12.67 17.20 8.01
CA TYR A 71 -13.55 18.24 8.55
C TYR A 71 -12.81 19.04 9.62
N VAL A 72 -12.60 20.33 9.37
CA VAL A 72 -11.91 21.21 10.31
C VAL A 72 -12.92 21.86 11.25
N TYR A 73 -12.79 21.59 12.55
CA TYR A 73 -13.53 22.23 13.63
C TYR A 73 -12.63 23.22 14.38
N SER A 74 -13.21 24.03 15.27
CA SER A 74 -12.47 25.07 16.00
C SER A 74 -11.33 24.56 16.89
N SER A 75 -11.37 23.29 17.31
CA SER A 75 -10.39 22.71 18.25
C SER A 75 -9.76 21.40 17.78
N TYR A 76 -10.17 20.85 16.64
CA TYR A 76 -9.63 19.61 16.08
C TYR A 76 -9.98 19.47 14.60
N THR A 77 -9.23 18.63 13.89
CA THR A 77 -9.59 18.15 12.55
C THR A 77 -10.09 16.73 12.68
N TRP A 78 -11.26 16.44 12.13
CA TRP A 78 -11.78 15.09 12.05
C TRP A 78 -11.31 14.42 10.76
N ASN A 79 -10.64 13.28 10.90
CA ASN A 79 -10.05 12.52 9.81
C ASN A 79 -11.00 11.38 9.39
N ASN A 80 -11.69 11.56 8.26
CA ASN A 80 -12.53 10.54 7.62
C ASN A 80 -11.90 9.99 6.33
N ASP A 81 -10.58 10.05 6.21
CA ASP A 81 -9.92 9.45 5.06
C ASP A 81 -10.35 7.99 4.92
N GLY A 82 -10.62 7.60 3.68
CA GLY A 82 -11.13 6.29 3.37
C GLY A 82 -10.32 5.63 2.26
N GLY A 83 -10.45 4.31 2.19
CA GLY A 83 -9.81 3.56 1.14
C GLY A 83 -10.39 2.16 0.98
N THR A 84 -10.06 1.55 -0.15
CA THR A 84 -10.45 0.19 -0.48
C THR A 84 -9.35 -0.48 -1.28
N ALA A 85 -9.41 -1.81 -1.37
CA ALA A 85 -8.62 -2.55 -2.34
C ALA A 85 -9.30 -2.54 -3.71
N ILE A 86 -8.50 -2.45 -4.77
CA ILE A 86 -8.91 -2.60 -6.17
C ILE A 86 -8.02 -3.65 -6.84
N LYS A 87 -8.48 -4.20 -7.96
CA LYS A 87 -7.68 -5.16 -8.74
C LYS A 87 -6.59 -4.45 -9.54
N THR A 88 -5.45 -5.11 -9.67
CA THR A 88 -4.37 -4.72 -10.59
C THR A 88 -3.74 -5.96 -11.23
N TRP A 89 -3.29 -5.85 -12.48
CA TRP A 89 -2.63 -6.95 -13.19
C TRP A 89 -1.74 -6.44 -14.32
N ILE A 90 -0.74 -7.21 -14.70
CA ILE A 90 0.04 -7.01 -15.92
C ILE A 90 -0.71 -7.66 -17.08
N LYS A 91 -1.19 -6.85 -18.01
CA LYS A 91 -1.99 -7.27 -19.18
C LYS A 91 -1.11 -7.88 -20.27
N ASP A 92 -0.03 -7.19 -20.56
CA ASP A 92 1.06 -7.54 -21.46
C ASP A 92 2.38 -7.01 -20.86
N LYS A 93 3.53 -7.32 -21.46
CA LYS A 93 4.85 -6.96 -20.91
C LYS A 93 5.07 -5.45 -20.71
N ASN A 94 4.25 -4.57 -21.28
CA ASN A 94 4.45 -3.12 -21.19
C ASN A 94 3.20 -2.36 -20.69
N THR A 95 2.21 -3.07 -20.16
CA THR A 95 0.95 -2.48 -19.67
C THR A 95 0.55 -3.06 -18.32
N ILE A 96 0.50 -2.19 -17.30
CA ILE A 96 -0.11 -2.50 -16.00
C ILE A 96 -1.52 -1.92 -16.00
N CYS A 97 -2.50 -2.75 -15.64
CA CYS A 97 -3.89 -2.36 -15.51
C CYS A 97 -4.30 -2.22 -14.04
N LEU A 98 -5.25 -1.32 -13.79
CA LEU A 98 -6.01 -1.22 -12.56
C LEU A 98 -7.51 -1.15 -12.86
N GLU A 99 -8.29 -1.78 -12.00
CA GLU A 99 -9.75 -1.64 -11.98
C GLU A 99 -10.13 -0.18 -11.76
N LYS A 100 -11.01 0.35 -12.61
CA LYS A 100 -11.59 1.67 -12.39
C LYS A 100 -12.65 1.58 -11.30
N PHE A 101 -12.48 2.36 -10.24
CA PHE A 101 -13.37 2.38 -9.09
C PHE A 101 -14.03 3.74 -8.95
N THR A 102 -15.30 3.83 -9.35
CA THR A 102 -16.01 5.11 -9.49
C THR A 102 -16.66 5.63 -8.21
N ASN A 103 -16.72 4.81 -7.14
CA ASN A 103 -17.40 5.22 -5.92
C ASN A 103 -16.69 6.37 -5.18
N PHE A 104 -15.46 6.73 -5.58
CA PHE A 104 -14.72 7.86 -5.02
C PHE A 104 -14.59 9.04 -5.99
N ASP A 105 -15.30 9.04 -7.13
CA ASP A 105 -15.17 10.11 -8.13
C ASP A 105 -15.57 11.49 -7.59
N ASP A 106 -16.35 11.54 -6.50
CA ASP A 106 -16.76 12.76 -5.80
C ASP A 106 -15.80 13.20 -4.67
N LYS A 107 -14.73 12.44 -4.40
CA LYS A 107 -13.82 12.65 -3.27
C LYS A 107 -12.61 13.53 -3.57
N GLY A 108 -12.54 14.09 -4.78
CA GLY A 108 -11.38 14.89 -5.23
C GLY A 108 -10.22 13.99 -5.66
N GLU A 109 -8.99 14.43 -5.40
CA GLU A 109 -7.79 13.69 -5.80
C GLU A 109 -7.72 12.31 -5.10
N ILE A 110 -7.45 11.27 -5.89
CA ILE A 110 -7.37 9.89 -5.43
C ILE A 110 -5.92 9.44 -5.46
N THR A 111 -5.48 8.80 -4.38
CA THR A 111 -4.14 8.19 -4.28
C THR A 111 -4.23 6.68 -4.49
N ILE A 112 -3.33 6.13 -5.30
CA ILE A 112 -3.14 4.70 -5.49
C ILE A 112 -1.78 4.27 -4.93
N PHE A 113 -1.79 3.13 -4.24
CA PHE A 113 -0.62 2.41 -3.77
C PHE A 113 -0.58 1.03 -4.41
N ILE A 114 0.45 0.78 -5.21
CA ILE A 114 0.79 -0.55 -5.69
C ILE A 114 1.88 -1.08 -4.77
N GLN A 115 1.63 -2.16 -4.04
CA GLN A 115 2.60 -2.88 -3.20
C GLN A 115 2.41 -4.38 -3.39
N ALA A 116 2.62 -4.82 -4.62
CA ALA A 116 2.09 -6.08 -5.12
C ALA A 116 3.15 -6.96 -5.75
N LEU A 117 2.98 -8.28 -5.58
CA LEU A 117 3.67 -9.31 -6.35
C LEU A 117 2.74 -9.81 -7.44
N TYR A 118 3.24 -9.80 -8.67
CA TYR A 118 2.56 -10.22 -9.88
C TYR A 118 3.18 -11.53 -10.39
N PRO A 119 2.59 -12.69 -10.08
CA PRO A 119 3.08 -13.96 -10.61
C PRO A 119 2.66 -14.12 -12.07
N MET A 120 3.57 -14.61 -12.92
CA MET A 120 3.30 -14.84 -14.33
C MET A 120 2.21 -15.91 -14.53
N LEU A 121 1.25 -15.64 -15.42
CA LEU A 121 0.22 -16.62 -15.77
C LEU A 121 0.77 -17.74 -16.66
N ASN A 122 0.19 -18.93 -16.49
CA ASN A 122 0.43 -20.12 -17.33
C ASN A 122 1.89 -20.59 -17.35
N GLN A 123 2.69 -20.24 -16.34
CA GLN A 123 4.05 -20.74 -16.20
C GLN A 123 4.09 -21.86 -15.16
N PRO A 124 4.51 -23.09 -15.53
CA PRO A 124 4.81 -24.11 -14.55
C PRO A 124 6.06 -23.70 -13.78
N GLY A 125 6.01 -23.82 -12.45
CA GLY A 125 7.13 -23.47 -11.58
C GLY A 125 7.01 -24.17 -10.25
N ASN A 126 8.16 -24.37 -9.59
CA ASN A 126 8.17 -24.84 -8.22
C ASN A 126 7.83 -23.67 -7.29
N PRO A 127 6.96 -23.89 -6.29
CA PRO A 127 6.69 -22.87 -5.30
C PRO A 127 7.98 -22.54 -4.53
N ILE A 128 8.27 -21.25 -4.39
CA ILE A 128 9.36 -20.79 -3.54
C ILE A 128 8.80 -20.70 -2.12
N LYS A 129 9.34 -21.50 -1.21
CA LYS A 129 8.92 -21.49 0.20
C LYS A 129 9.61 -20.33 0.93
N GLY A 130 8.82 -19.35 1.35
CA GLY A 130 9.26 -18.33 2.29
C GLY A 130 9.26 -18.83 3.75
N THR A 131 10.10 -18.22 4.58
CA THR A 131 10.08 -18.43 6.03
C THR A 131 9.33 -17.29 6.70
N ARG A 132 8.29 -17.63 7.46
CA ARG A 132 7.59 -16.68 8.32
C ARG A 132 8.51 -16.25 9.47
N THR A 133 8.83 -14.97 9.52
CA THR A 133 9.58 -14.32 10.59
C THR A 133 8.61 -13.45 11.38
N ARG A 134 8.44 -13.74 12.67
CA ARG A 134 7.63 -12.90 13.55
C ARG A 134 8.33 -11.55 13.74
N ILE A 135 7.59 -10.46 13.60
CA ILE A 135 8.12 -9.11 13.85
C ILE A 135 7.89 -8.76 15.32
N ASN A 136 8.96 -8.40 16.02
CA ASN A 136 8.89 -7.95 17.40
C ASN A 136 8.74 -6.42 17.44
N MET A 137 7.50 -5.94 17.59
CA MET A 137 7.20 -4.51 17.65
C MET A 137 7.55 -3.94 19.03
N THR A 138 8.45 -2.97 19.08
CA THR A 138 8.84 -2.28 20.33
C THR A 138 8.56 -0.78 20.22
N GLN A 139 8.09 -0.18 21.31
CA GLN A 139 7.71 1.23 21.40
C GLN A 139 8.19 1.76 22.74
N GLU A 140 8.64 3.01 22.81
CA GLU A 140 8.97 3.65 24.10
C GLU A 140 7.74 3.76 25.01
N THR A 141 6.61 4.14 24.42
CA THR A 141 5.31 4.20 25.09
C THR A 141 4.36 3.19 24.45
N ARG A 142 3.64 2.42 25.26
CA ARG A 142 2.77 1.35 24.77
C ARG A 142 1.39 1.88 24.34
N TYR A 143 1.31 2.43 23.14
CA TYR A 143 0.04 2.96 22.58
C TYR A 143 -0.56 2.09 21.46
N LEU A 144 0.24 1.38 20.65
CA LEU A 144 -0.25 0.39 19.69
C LEU A 144 -0.11 -1.05 20.22
N TYR A 145 -1.03 -1.90 19.79
CA TYR A 145 -1.04 -3.32 20.07
C TYR A 145 -1.27 -4.09 18.77
N TRP A 146 -0.60 -5.23 18.62
CA TRP A 146 -0.63 -6.03 17.40
C TRP A 146 -1.09 -7.46 17.70
N SER A 147 -1.74 -8.07 16.71
CA SER A 147 -2.11 -9.48 16.76
C SER A 147 -0.87 -10.37 16.61
N SER A 148 -1.00 -11.64 17.02
CA SER A 148 0.03 -12.67 16.81
C SER A 148 0.30 -12.97 15.33
N GLU A 149 -0.60 -12.54 14.43
CA GLU A 149 -0.46 -12.65 12.98
C GLU A 149 0.31 -11.49 12.36
N THR A 150 1.09 -10.75 13.15
CA THR A 150 2.07 -9.77 12.63
C THR A 150 3.41 -10.46 12.33
N PHE A 151 3.77 -10.53 11.05
CA PHE A 151 4.97 -11.21 10.56
C PHE A 151 5.47 -10.64 9.22
N CYS A 152 6.71 -10.95 8.87
CA CYS A 152 7.24 -10.77 7.52
C CYS A 152 7.74 -12.09 6.93
N VAL A 153 7.95 -12.09 5.62
CA VAL A 153 8.71 -13.12 4.90
C VAL A 153 9.78 -12.39 4.10
N ILE A 154 11.05 -12.67 4.41
CA ILE A 154 12.18 -11.92 3.86
C ILE A 154 12.80 -12.72 2.72
N PHE A 155 12.85 -12.10 1.53
CA PHE A 155 13.63 -12.54 0.39
C PHE A 155 14.79 -11.57 0.15
N GLU A 156 15.73 -11.97 -0.71
CA GLU A 156 16.93 -11.19 -1.00
C GLU A 156 16.61 -9.75 -1.44
N HIS A 157 15.64 -9.57 -2.34
CA HIS A 157 15.34 -8.26 -2.95
C HIS A 157 13.99 -7.66 -2.55
N TRP A 158 13.17 -8.38 -1.80
CA TRP A 158 11.85 -7.93 -1.41
C TRP A 158 11.39 -8.61 -0.13
N VAL A 159 10.39 -8.02 0.54
CA VAL A 159 9.77 -8.52 1.75
C VAL A 159 8.27 -8.63 1.54
N PHE A 160 7.64 -9.66 2.07
CA PHE A 160 6.20 -9.64 2.31
C PHE A 160 5.97 -9.21 3.76
N LEU A 161 5.14 -8.19 3.95
CA LEU A 161 4.75 -7.65 5.24
C LEU A 161 3.26 -7.91 5.48
N HIS A 162 2.96 -8.64 6.55
CA HIS A 162 1.60 -8.81 7.06
C HIS A 162 1.56 -8.26 8.48
N MET A 163 0.83 -7.18 8.72
CA MET A 163 0.62 -6.64 10.07
C MET A 163 -0.86 -6.51 10.35
N GLN A 164 -1.26 -6.84 11.57
CA GLN A 164 -2.64 -6.66 12.01
C GLN A 164 -2.61 -5.98 13.38
N PHE A 165 -3.34 -4.88 13.49
CA PHE A 165 -3.47 -4.13 14.73
C PHE A 165 -4.60 -4.75 15.56
N SER A 166 -4.39 -4.95 16.85
CA SER A 166 -5.41 -5.51 17.75
C SER A 166 -6.18 -4.42 18.49
N SER A 167 -5.52 -3.32 18.83
CA SER A 167 -6.10 -2.18 19.54
C SER A 167 -5.09 -1.04 19.62
N CYS A 168 -5.54 0.13 20.04
CA CYS A 168 -4.64 1.17 20.52
C CYS A 168 -5.24 1.94 21.71
N SER A 169 -4.41 2.74 22.36
CA SER A 169 -4.78 3.49 23.56
C SER A 169 -5.50 4.80 23.24
N TYR A 170 -6.62 5.05 23.92
CA TYR A 170 -7.37 6.30 23.82
C TYR A 170 -6.59 7.53 24.31
N SER A 171 -5.64 7.35 25.23
CA SER A 171 -4.84 8.43 25.81
C SER A 171 -3.81 9.01 24.83
N TYR A 172 -3.46 8.27 23.77
CA TYR A 172 -2.43 8.64 22.80
C TYR A 172 -3.02 8.75 21.38
N ARG A 173 -4.33 8.98 21.29
CA ARG A 173 -5.05 9.02 20.01
C ARG A 173 -4.60 10.13 19.06
N ASP A 174 -4.07 11.22 19.62
CA ASP A 174 -3.68 12.45 18.92
C ASP A 174 -2.14 12.57 18.81
N GLN A 175 -1.41 11.46 19.02
CA GLN A 175 0.05 11.43 18.94
C GLN A 175 0.49 10.60 17.73
N PRO A 176 1.64 10.94 17.11
CA PRO A 176 2.23 10.09 16.09
C PRO A 176 2.56 8.72 16.71
N TRP A 177 2.43 7.69 15.88
CA TRP A 177 2.86 6.35 16.22
C TRP A 177 4.24 6.08 15.66
N GLU A 178 5.03 5.38 16.44
CA GLU A 178 6.40 4.98 16.14
C GLU A 178 6.68 3.64 16.82
N ALA A 179 7.08 2.65 16.03
CA ALA A 179 7.44 1.35 16.56
C ALA A 179 8.65 0.80 15.81
N GLN A 180 9.67 0.39 16.56
CA GLN A 180 10.77 -0.37 16.01
C GLN A 180 10.28 -1.78 15.66
N MET A 181 10.50 -2.18 14.41
CA MET A 181 10.18 -3.48 13.85
C MET A 181 11.38 -4.41 14.01
N GLY A 182 11.44 -5.12 15.14
CA GLY A 182 12.49 -6.11 15.38
C GLY A 182 12.47 -7.21 14.31
N ASP A 183 13.65 -7.60 13.85
CA ASP A 183 13.88 -8.62 12.80
C ASP A 183 13.35 -8.24 11.41
N PHE A 184 12.88 -7.00 11.21
CA PHE A 184 12.51 -6.48 9.90
C PHE A 184 13.72 -5.84 9.20
N PRO A 185 13.87 -5.99 7.87
CA PRO A 185 15.00 -5.41 7.15
C PRO A 185 15.05 -3.88 7.27
N THR A 186 16.24 -3.33 7.48
CA THR A 186 16.47 -1.88 7.58
C THR A 186 16.59 -1.19 6.23
N ASP A 187 16.76 -1.96 5.17
CA ASP A 187 16.85 -1.52 3.77
C ASP A 187 15.49 -1.45 3.08
N VAL A 188 14.40 -1.29 3.84
CA VAL A 188 13.06 -1.04 3.28
C VAL A 188 12.69 0.40 3.58
N ASN A 189 12.57 1.20 2.52
CA ASN A 189 11.92 2.51 2.54
C ASN A 189 10.59 2.44 1.75
N ALA A 190 9.46 2.61 2.45
CA ALA A 190 8.13 2.56 1.82
C ALA A 190 7.05 3.30 2.63
N ASP A 191 6.16 3.99 1.91
CA ASP A 191 4.85 4.43 2.41
C ASP A 191 3.87 3.26 2.38
N VAL A 192 3.39 2.82 3.53
CA VAL A 192 2.54 1.62 3.68
C VAL A 192 1.12 2.03 4.11
N PRO A 193 0.13 1.98 3.21
CA PRO A 193 -1.24 2.26 3.58
C PRO A 193 -1.82 1.10 4.40
N PHE A 194 -2.71 1.42 5.32
CA PHE A 194 -3.51 0.42 6.02
C PHE A 194 -4.96 0.84 6.11
N LEU A 195 -5.83 -0.14 5.94
CA LEU A 195 -7.27 0.03 5.98
C LEU A 195 -7.81 -0.61 7.25
N GLY A 196 -8.72 0.08 7.92
CA GLY A 196 -9.37 -0.38 9.14
C GLY A 196 -10.02 0.75 9.91
N GLY A 197 -10.71 0.40 11.01
CA GLY A 197 -11.57 1.35 11.72
C GLY A 197 -12.85 1.69 10.97
N SER A 198 -13.84 2.17 11.72
CA SER A 198 -15.09 2.66 11.12
C SER A 198 -14.86 4.01 10.45
N ASN A 199 -15.55 4.29 9.35
CA ASN A 199 -15.51 5.61 8.71
C ASN A 199 -16.90 6.24 8.78
N GLN A 200 -17.12 7.13 9.76
CA GLN A 200 -18.45 7.64 10.10
C GLN A 200 -19.09 8.42 8.94
N TYR A 201 -18.29 9.20 8.20
CA TYR A 201 -18.79 10.01 7.08
C TYR A 201 -18.73 9.25 5.75
N ASN A 202 -18.03 8.11 5.69
CA ASN A 202 -17.98 7.23 4.53
C ASN A 202 -18.24 5.76 4.94
N PRO A 203 -19.45 5.43 5.43
CA PRO A 203 -19.73 4.14 6.10
C PRO A 203 -19.65 2.92 5.19
N SER A 204 -19.57 3.11 3.87
CA SER A 204 -19.40 2.05 2.88
C SER A 204 -17.95 1.57 2.75
N VAL A 205 -16.99 2.25 3.37
CA VAL A 205 -15.56 1.91 3.31
C VAL A 205 -14.90 1.99 4.67
N ASN A 206 -13.74 1.34 4.78
CA ASN A 206 -12.93 1.42 5.98
C ASN A 206 -12.18 2.74 6.04
N GLY A 207 -11.78 3.11 7.25
CA GLY A 207 -10.81 4.19 7.44
C GLY A 207 -9.48 3.87 6.79
N TYR A 208 -8.79 4.93 6.35
CA TYR A 208 -7.45 4.85 5.77
C TYR A 208 -6.45 5.60 6.63
N SER A 209 -5.25 5.03 6.79
CA SER A 209 -4.12 5.73 7.37
C SER A 209 -2.85 5.34 6.63
N LEU A 210 -1.87 6.25 6.64
CA LEU A 210 -0.60 6.06 5.97
C LEU A 210 0.52 5.96 7.00
N ALA A 211 1.24 4.84 6.97
CA ALA A 211 2.49 4.71 7.66
C ALA A 211 3.67 4.92 6.71
N HIS A 212 4.82 5.22 7.28
CA HIS A 212 6.11 5.20 6.61
C HIS A 212 7.01 4.19 7.33
N VAL A 213 7.63 3.30 6.58
CA VAL A 213 8.61 2.34 7.08
C VAL A 213 9.97 2.73 6.52
N GLU A 214 10.92 3.00 7.41
CA GLU A 214 12.31 3.33 7.06
C GLU A 214 13.23 2.88 8.19
N ASN A 215 14.40 2.32 7.85
CA ASN A 215 15.40 1.85 8.83
C ASN A 215 14.84 0.88 9.89
N GLY A 216 13.85 0.07 9.52
CA GLY A 216 13.16 -0.85 10.43
C GLY A 216 12.24 -0.15 11.44
N VAL A 217 11.91 1.12 11.24
CA VAL A 217 10.99 1.87 12.07
C VAL A 217 9.69 2.10 11.31
N PHE A 218 8.58 1.67 11.92
CA PHE A 218 7.24 2.01 11.48
C PHE A 218 6.84 3.35 12.10
N THR A 219 6.45 4.33 11.29
CA THR A 219 5.91 5.61 11.77
C THR A 219 4.55 5.88 11.14
N CYS A 220 3.61 6.45 11.89
CA CYS A 220 2.34 6.94 11.37
C CYS A 220 2.04 8.27 12.04
N GLN A 221 2.17 9.36 11.29
CA GLN A 221 2.06 10.72 11.84
C GLN A 221 0.64 11.04 12.31
N GLU A 222 -0.35 10.49 11.61
CA GLU A 222 -1.75 10.72 11.91
C GLU A 222 -2.54 9.47 11.57
N ARG A 223 -3.34 9.03 12.54
CA ARG A 223 -4.29 7.93 12.36
C ARG A 223 -5.70 8.44 12.09
N MET A 224 -6.50 7.63 11.42
CA MET A 224 -7.89 7.97 11.13
C MET A 224 -8.78 7.90 12.38
N SER A 225 -9.78 8.77 12.45
CA SER A 225 -10.52 9.03 13.69
C SER A 225 -11.33 7.83 14.21
N GLY A 226 -11.70 6.88 13.34
CA GLY A 226 -12.51 5.71 13.70
C GLY A 226 -11.74 4.41 13.95
N PHE A 227 -10.41 4.47 14.05
CA PHE A 227 -9.53 3.30 14.23
C PHE A 227 -9.89 2.43 15.46
N ASP A 228 -10.50 3.02 16.51
CA ASP A 228 -10.87 2.33 17.75
C ASP A 228 -12.19 1.53 17.66
N SER A 229 -12.79 1.40 16.48
CA SER A 229 -14.12 0.79 16.31
C SER A 229 -14.07 -0.74 16.28
N THR A 230 -14.96 -1.39 17.02
CA THR A 230 -15.08 -2.86 17.03
C THR A 230 -15.55 -3.39 15.68
N GLY A 231 -14.92 -4.45 15.17
CA GLY A 231 -15.32 -5.15 13.94
C GLY A 231 -14.57 -4.72 12.67
N TYR A 232 -13.59 -3.82 12.79
CA TYR A 232 -12.78 -3.32 11.67
C TYR A 232 -11.29 -3.45 11.99
N ASP A 233 -10.76 -4.69 11.97
CA ASP A 233 -9.36 -4.96 12.30
C ASP A 233 -8.43 -4.32 11.27
N PRO A 234 -7.66 -3.28 11.64
CA PRO A 234 -6.76 -2.64 10.69
C PRO A 234 -5.63 -3.59 10.32
N PHE A 235 -5.30 -3.66 9.03
CA PHE A 235 -4.23 -4.53 8.56
C PHE A 235 -3.42 -3.92 7.42
N ILE A 236 -2.17 -4.40 7.32
CA ILE A 236 -1.23 -4.17 6.25
C ILE A 236 -1.00 -5.49 5.54
N PHE A 237 -1.09 -5.46 4.22
CA PHE A 237 -0.73 -6.55 3.35
C PHE A 237 0.08 -5.98 2.19
N ALA A 238 1.40 -6.12 2.23
CA ALA A 238 2.28 -5.42 1.30
C ALA A 238 3.46 -6.29 0.87
N PHE A 239 3.75 -6.29 -0.43
CA PHE A 239 5.03 -6.74 -0.96
C PHE A 239 5.90 -5.50 -1.15
N LEU A 240 7.01 -5.40 -0.43
CA LEU A 240 7.89 -4.24 -0.44
C LEU A 240 9.24 -4.59 -1.04
N VAL A 241 9.67 -3.84 -2.04
CA VAL A 241 10.99 -3.97 -2.65
C VAL A 241 12.02 -3.37 -1.71
N ARG A 242 13.10 -4.09 -1.46
CA ARG A 242 14.22 -3.62 -0.64
C ARG A 242 15.04 -2.64 -1.48
N ASP A 243 15.53 -1.58 -0.85
CA ASP A 243 16.62 -0.79 -1.41
C ASP A 243 17.80 -1.74 -1.54
N GLY A 244 18.23 -2.01 -2.78
CA GLY A 244 19.42 -2.83 -2.96
C GLY A 244 20.60 -2.22 -2.21
N GLU A 245 21.65 -3.01 -1.94
CA GLU A 245 22.94 -2.38 -1.67
C GLU A 245 23.21 -1.43 -2.83
N ASN A 246 23.15 -0.12 -2.57
CA ASN A 246 23.67 0.84 -3.50
C ASN A 246 25.11 0.38 -3.75
N ASN A 247 25.44 0.07 -5.01
CA ASN A 247 26.81 0.10 -5.49
C ASN A 247 27.31 1.55 -5.35
N SER A 248 27.55 1.99 -4.12
CA SER A 248 28.37 3.13 -3.81
C SER A 248 29.81 2.65 -3.90
N GLU A 249 30.31 2.57 -5.13
CA GLU A 249 31.72 2.84 -5.41
C GLU A 249 31.90 4.35 -5.65
#